data_AF-A0A562CV17-F1
#
_entry.id   AF-A0A562CV17-F1
#
_cell.length_a   1.000
_cell.length_b   1.000
_cell.length_c   1.000
_cell.angle_alpha   90.00
_cell.angle_beta   90.00
_cell.angle_gamma   90.00
#
_symmetry.space_group_name_H-M   'P 1'
#
loop_
_entity.id
_entity.type
_entity.pdbx_description
1 polymer ?
#
loop_
_entity_poly.entity_id
_entity_poly.type
_entity_poly.pdbx_seq_one_letter_code
_entity_poly.pdbx_strand_id
1 'polypeptide(L)'
;MHEDGIPTPKAKDNGGLPPRPLCFLLDYTMWIKGNRPCGMETGLMSAIESPCILVCSIDMKTGYCFGCGRTREEITDWLTMSAEKRREVMEALPARLATVERRPRRETRRARMARERSGTS
;
A
#
# COMPACT_ATOMS: atom_id res chain seq x y z
N MET A 1 38.75 39.63 40.36
CA MET A 1 37.62 39.53 41.31
C MET A 1 36.36 40.04 40.62
N HIS A 2 35.78 39.24 39.73
CA HIS A 2 34.36 39.21 39.33
C HIS A 2 34.26 37.92 38.50
N GLU A 3 34.07 36.82 39.21
CA GLU A 3 33.91 35.49 38.64
C GLU A 3 32.43 35.35 38.27
N ASP A 4 32.07 35.71 37.03
CA ASP A 4 30.72 35.52 36.51
C ASP A 4 30.47 34.01 36.33
N GLY A 5 29.73 33.45 37.30
CA GLY A 5 29.30 32.06 37.30
C GLY A 5 28.43 31.75 36.08
N ILE A 6 28.98 30.97 35.14
CA ILE A 6 28.25 30.43 34.00
C ILE A 6 27.24 29.38 34.52
N PRO A 7 25.92 29.54 34.26
CA PRO A 7 24.95 28.50 34.58
C PRO A 7 25.18 27.29 33.66
N THR A 8 25.42 26.13 34.26
CA THR A 8 25.57 24.88 33.53
C THR A 8 24.25 24.47 32.86
N PRO A 9 24.29 23.91 31.63
CA PRO A 9 23.08 23.41 30.98
C PRO A 9 22.55 22.19 31.74
N LYS A 10 21.29 22.29 32.22
CA LYS A 10 20.52 21.16 32.75
C LYS A 10 20.49 20.05 31.69
N ALA A 11 21.08 18.92 32.05
CA ALA A 11 21.02 17.68 31.28
C ALA A 11 19.55 17.33 31.05
N LYS A 12 19.16 17.18 29.78
CA LYS A 12 17.86 16.65 29.39
C LYS A 12 17.88 15.16 29.72
N ASP A 13 17.03 14.77 30.64
CA ASP A 13 16.60 13.41 30.94
C ASP A 13 15.94 12.81 29.68
N ASN A 14 16.78 12.39 28.74
CA ASN A 14 16.39 11.54 27.62
C ASN A 14 16.13 10.15 28.21
N GLY A 15 14.87 9.72 28.16
CA GLY A 15 14.42 8.39 28.57
C GLY A 15 15.37 7.32 28.07
N GLY A 16 16.10 6.72 29.02
CA GLY A 16 16.99 5.60 28.77
C GLY A 16 16.21 4.41 28.26
N LEU A 17 16.53 3.95 27.05
CA LEU A 17 16.27 2.57 26.68
C LEU A 17 17.04 1.66 27.65
N PRO A 18 16.43 0.63 28.24
CA PRO A 18 17.14 -0.30 29.10
C PRO A 18 18.20 -1.07 28.29
N PRO A 19 19.33 -1.46 28.91
CA PRO A 19 20.37 -2.23 28.25
C PRO A 19 19.83 -3.58 27.77
N ARG A 20 20.10 -3.92 26.51
CA ARG A 20 19.74 -5.22 25.90
C ARG A 20 20.42 -6.34 26.71
N PRO A 21 19.69 -7.22 27.41
CA PRO A 21 20.33 -8.32 28.10
C PRO A 21 20.72 -9.40 27.08
N LEU A 22 21.96 -9.88 27.17
CA LEU A 22 22.52 -11.06 26.50
C LEU A 22 21.85 -12.35 27.03
N CYS A 23 20.54 -12.52 26.81
CA CYS A 23 19.78 -13.70 27.24
C CYS A 23 19.14 -14.41 26.04
N PHE A 24 19.97 -14.77 25.05
CA PHE A 24 19.55 -15.19 23.72
C PHE A 24 19.38 -16.72 23.53
N LEU A 25 19.32 -17.57 24.57
CA LEU A 25 19.47 -19.03 24.32
C LEU A 25 18.59 -20.04 25.06
N LEU A 26 17.55 -19.66 25.82
CA LEU A 26 16.71 -20.67 26.50
C LEU A 26 15.20 -20.41 26.43
N ASP A 27 14.69 -19.86 25.33
CA ASP A 27 13.23 -19.78 25.06
C ASP A 27 12.87 -20.00 23.57
N TYR A 28 13.67 -20.81 22.86
CA TYR A 28 13.49 -21.10 21.43
C TYR A 28 12.64 -22.36 21.16
N THR A 29 12.38 -23.21 22.16
CA THR A 29 11.62 -24.47 21.96
C THR A 29 10.10 -24.32 22.12
N MET A 30 9.61 -23.24 22.74
CA MET A 30 8.16 -22.96 22.86
C MET A 30 7.58 -22.18 21.68
N TRP A 31 8.41 -21.78 20.71
CA TRP A 31 7.97 -21.36 19.37
C TRP A 31 7.86 -22.54 18.38
N ILE A 32 8.48 -23.70 18.69
CA ILE A 32 8.40 -24.93 17.86
C ILE A 32 7.01 -25.60 17.93
N LYS A 33 6.20 -25.34 18.96
CA LYS A 33 4.79 -25.75 19.00
C LYS A 33 3.84 -24.59 18.72
N GLY A 34 4.17 -23.79 17.70
CA GLY A 34 3.31 -22.75 17.13
C GLY A 34 2.01 -23.32 16.57
N ASN A 35 1.10 -23.71 17.45
CA ASN A 35 -0.31 -23.94 17.15
C ASN A 35 -0.97 -22.58 16.90
N ARG A 36 -0.69 -22.02 15.73
CA ARG A 36 -1.68 -21.21 15.02
C ARG A 36 -2.40 -22.17 14.06
N PRO A 37 -3.58 -22.71 14.38
CA PRO A 37 -4.50 -23.13 13.34
C PRO A 37 -5.17 -21.85 12.81
N CYS A 38 -4.36 -20.94 12.24
CA CYS A 38 -4.91 -20.01 11.26
C CYS A 38 -5.13 -20.88 10.03
N GLY A 39 -6.39 -21.25 9.80
CA GLY A 39 -6.83 -22.10 8.70
C GLY A 39 -6.15 -21.72 7.39
N MET A 40 -5.10 -22.46 7.07
CA MET A 40 -4.43 -22.46 5.77
C MET A 40 -4.96 -23.62 4.94
N GLU A 41 -6.28 -23.76 4.87
CA GLU A 41 -6.91 -24.51 3.79
C GLU A 41 -7.42 -23.47 2.80
N THR A 42 -6.48 -22.81 2.13
CA THR A 42 -6.83 -22.16 0.86
C THR A 42 -7.00 -23.28 -0.13
N GLY A 43 -8.25 -23.77 -0.16
CA GLY A 43 -8.73 -24.74 -1.11
C GLY A 43 -8.31 -24.34 -2.51
N LEU A 44 -8.05 -25.37 -3.30
CA LEU A 44 -7.82 -25.36 -4.73
C LEU A 44 -9.01 -24.72 -5.46
N MET A 45 -9.22 -23.40 -5.30
CA MET A 45 -10.07 -22.61 -6.18
C MET A 45 -9.22 -22.38 -7.41
N SER A 46 -9.56 -23.03 -8.53
CA SER A 46 -9.04 -22.69 -9.85
C SER A 46 -9.04 -21.17 -9.97
N ALA A 47 -7.85 -20.57 -9.84
CA ALA A 47 -7.73 -19.14 -9.64
C ALA A 47 -8.29 -18.47 -10.88
N ILE A 48 -9.45 -17.81 -10.75
CA ILE A 48 -10.01 -17.01 -11.84
C ILE A 48 -8.97 -15.93 -12.12
N GLU A 49 -8.34 -16.00 -13.29
CA GLU A 49 -7.35 -15.01 -13.71
C GLU A 49 -7.99 -13.63 -13.64
N SER A 50 -7.31 -12.70 -12.96
CA SER A 50 -7.83 -11.35 -12.73
C SER A 50 -6.71 -10.34 -12.90
N PRO A 51 -6.84 -9.38 -13.83
CA PRO A 51 -5.82 -8.34 -14.08
C PRO A 51 -5.86 -7.23 -13.02
N CYS A 52 -6.40 -7.49 -11.82
CA CYS A 52 -6.63 -6.49 -10.80
C CYS A 52 -5.37 -6.20 -9.99
N ILE A 53 -4.93 -4.94 -9.99
CA ILE A 53 -3.83 -4.47 -9.11
C ILE A 53 -4.34 -3.86 -7.79
N LEU A 54 -5.59 -4.17 -7.40
CA LEU A 54 -6.25 -3.64 -6.20
C LEU A 54 -6.42 -2.10 -6.20
N VAL A 55 -6.33 -1.48 -7.37
CA VAL A 55 -6.64 -0.06 -7.58
C VAL A 55 -7.94 0.04 -8.37
N CYS A 56 -9.02 0.47 -7.72
CA CYS A 56 -10.30 0.73 -8.36
C CYS A 56 -10.57 2.23 -8.41
N SER A 57 -10.29 2.85 -9.55
CA SER A 57 -10.58 4.26 -9.82
C SER A 57 -10.88 4.37 -11.31
N ILE A 58 -12.05 4.93 -11.67
CA ILE A 58 -12.50 5.01 -13.07
C ILE A 58 -12.15 6.39 -13.63
N ASP A 59 -11.61 6.41 -14.84
CA ASP A 59 -11.47 7.64 -15.61
C ASP A 59 -12.82 8.04 -16.21
N MET A 60 -13.27 9.27 -15.95
CA MET A 60 -14.55 9.77 -16.47
C MET A 60 -14.51 10.12 -17.95
N LYS A 61 -13.31 10.25 -18.55
CA LYS A 61 -13.18 10.52 -19.99
C LYS A 61 -13.27 9.25 -20.82
N THR A 62 -12.52 8.21 -20.44
CA THR A 62 -12.46 6.94 -21.18
C THR A 62 -13.40 5.86 -20.66
N GLY A 63 -13.87 5.97 -19.41
CA GLY A 63 -14.71 4.96 -18.75
C GLY A 63 -13.92 3.75 -18.23
N TYR A 64 -12.59 3.77 -18.31
CA TYR A 64 -11.74 2.64 -17.90
C TYR A 64 -11.15 2.83 -16.50
N CYS A 65 -10.87 1.71 -15.83
CA CYS A 65 -10.18 1.70 -14.55
C CYS A 65 -8.69 2.02 -14.70
N PHE A 66 -8.17 3.00 -13.94
CA PHE A 66 -6.74 3.36 -13.92
C PHE A 66 -5.82 2.20 -13.53
N GLY A 67 -6.33 1.25 -12.73
CA GLY A 67 -5.57 0.11 -12.26
C GLY A 67 -5.51 -1.02 -13.28
N CYS A 68 -6.66 -1.54 -13.68
CA CYS A 68 -6.77 -2.75 -14.49
C CYS A 68 -7.31 -2.53 -15.91
N GLY A 69 -7.68 -1.31 -16.32
CA GLY A 69 -8.15 -1.01 -17.67
C GLY A 69 -9.56 -1.53 -18.03
N ARG A 70 -10.24 -2.19 -17.09
CA ARG A 70 -11.62 -2.68 -17.25
C ARG A 70 -12.65 -1.58 -17.05
N THR A 71 -13.82 -1.70 -17.69
CA THR A 71 -14.98 -0.85 -17.40
C THR A 71 -15.68 -1.29 -16.12
N ARG A 72 -16.62 -0.47 -15.64
CA ARG A 72 -17.36 -0.74 -14.41
C ARG A 72 -18.29 -1.96 -14.54
N GLU A 73 -18.85 -2.16 -15.72
CA GLU A 73 -19.70 -3.31 -16.06
C GLU A 73 -18.85 -4.59 -16.06
N GLU A 74 -17.71 -4.58 -16.76
CA GLU A 74 -16.77 -5.72 -16.81
C GLU A 74 -16.23 -6.11 -15.42
N ILE A 75 -16.04 -5.14 -14.52
CA ILE A 75 -15.63 -5.42 -13.13
C ILE A 75 -16.75 -6.12 -12.36
N THR A 76 -18.00 -5.69 -12.56
CA THR A 76 -19.18 -6.23 -11.86
C THR A 76 -19.49 -7.65 -12.35
N ASP A 77 -19.38 -7.87 -13.65
CA ASP A 77 -19.73 -9.16 -14.29
C ASP A 77 -18.56 -10.15 -14.32
N TRP A 78 -17.37 -9.79 -13.81
CA TRP A 78 -16.16 -10.61 -13.98
C TRP A 78 -16.33 -12.07 -13.52
N LEU A 79 -17.03 -12.27 -12.40
CA LEU A 79 -17.27 -13.60 -11.82
C LEU A 79 -18.27 -14.43 -12.63
N THR A 80 -19.20 -13.80 -13.33
CA THR A 80 -20.25 -14.45 -14.13
C THR A 80 -19.90 -14.55 -15.62
N MET A 81 -18.90 -13.79 -16.09
CA MET A 81 -18.40 -13.84 -17.47
C MET A 81 -17.77 -15.20 -17.82
N SER A 82 -17.96 -15.63 -19.07
CA SER A 82 -17.31 -16.82 -19.61
C SER A 82 -15.80 -16.65 -19.76
N ALA A 83 -15.07 -17.76 -19.84
CA ALA A 83 -13.62 -17.75 -19.98
C ALA A 83 -13.14 -17.11 -21.29
N GLU A 84 -13.93 -17.23 -22.35
CA GLU A 84 -13.69 -16.58 -23.65
C GLU A 84 -13.78 -15.06 -23.50
N LYS A 85 -14.85 -14.58 -22.85
CA LYS A 85 -15.05 -13.15 -22.65
C LYS A 85 -13.97 -12.54 -21.77
N ARG A 86 -13.53 -13.25 -20.73
CA ARG A 86 -12.39 -12.83 -19.90
C ARG A 86 -11.11 -12.69 -20.72
N ARG A 87 -10.84 -13.63 -21.64
CA ARG A 87 -9.68 -13.58 -22.55
C ARG A 87 -9.73 -12.39 -23.50
N GLU A 88 -10.89 -12.12 -24.11
CA GLU A 88 -11.07 -10.93 -24.95
C GLU A 88 -10.80 -9.63 -24.18
N VAL A 89 -11.32 -9.53 -22.95
CA VAL A 89 -11.06 -8.35 -22.11
C VAL A 89 -9.57 -8.23 -21.82
N MET A 90 -8.90 -9.33 -21.44
CA MET A 90 -7.45 -9.34 -21.14
C MET A 90 -6.60 -8.90 -22.33
N GLU A 91 -6.95 -9.29 -23.56
CA GLU A 91 -6.25 -8.87 -24.77
C GLU A 91 -6.43 -7.38 -25.07
N ALA A 92 -7.60 -6.82 -24.74
CA ALA A 92 -7.90 -5.40 -24.95
C ALA A 92 -7.25 -4.46 -23.91
N LEU A 93 -6.88 -4.95 -22.72
CA LEU A 93 -6.40 -4.10 -21.62
C LEU A 93 -5.16 -3.26 -21.94
N PRO A 94 -4.10 -3.78 -22.59
CA PRO A 94 -2.91 -2.98 -22.88
C PRO A 94 -3.21 -1.75 -23.72
N ALA A 95 -4.07 -1.90 -24.74
CA ALA A 95 -4.50 -0.80 -25.60
C ALA A 95 -5.36 0.22 -24.83
N ARG A 96 -6.25 -0.24 -23.95
CA ARG A 96 -7.08 0.64 -23.09
C ARG A 96 -6.24 1.41 -22.08
N LEU A 97 -5.25 0.77 -21.46
CA LEU A 97 -4.37 1.43 -20.49
C LEU A 97 -3.52 2.53 -21.12
N ALA A 98 -3.21 2.45 -22.42
CA ALA A 98 -2.49 3.50 -23.14
C ALA A 98 -3.30 4.80 -23.28
N THR A 99 -4.64 4.74 -23.25
CA THR A 99 -5.51 5.92 -23.33
C THR A 99 -5.80 6.55 -21.97
N VAL A 100 -5.44 5.86 -20.88
CA VAL A 100 -5.80 6.23 -19.51
C VAL A 100 -4.65 6.99 -18.84
N GLU A 101 -4.86 8.28 -18.57
CA GLU A 101 -3.88 9.12 -17.86
C GLU A 101 -3.87 8.80 -16.35
N ARG A 102 -2.81 8.15 -15.85
CA ARG A 102 -2.70 7.79 -14.42
C ARG A 102 -2.50 9.02 -13.54
N ARG A 103 -3.61 9.60 -13.06
CA ARG A 103 -3.59 10.65 -12.04
C ARG A 103 -3.49 10.03 -10.63
N PRO A 104 -2.66 10.59 -9.74
CA PRO A 104 -2.61 10.14 -8.36
C PRO A 104 -3.97 10.35 -7.69
N ARG A 105 -4.57 9.27 -7.19
CA ARG A 105 -5.90 9.28 -6.55
C ARG A 105 -6.00 10.22 -5.35
N ARG A 106 -4.92 10.36 -4.58
CA ARG A 106 -4.87 11.20 -3.38
C ARG A 106 -3.69 12.15 -3.48
N GLU A 107 -3.98 13.44 -3.39
CA GLU A 107 -2.96 14.44 -3.16
C GLU A 107 -2.39 14.29 -1.74
N THR A 108 -1.06 14.25 -1.63
CA THR A 108 -0.40 14.27 -0.33
C THR A 108 -0.38 15.70 0.22
N ARG A 109 -0.42 15.87 1.54
CA ARG A 109 -0.30 17.21 2.19
C ARG A 109 0.90 17.99 1.67
N ARG A 110 2.02 17.30 1.42
CA ARG A 110 3.26 17.89 0.86
C ARG A 110 3.06 18.39 -0.56
N ALA A 111 2.42 17.61 -1.43
CA ALA A 111 2.13 18.03 -2.81
C ALA A 111 1.20 19.25 -2.83
N ARG A 112 0.22 19.31 -1.92
CA ARG A 112 -0.67 20.47 -1.75
C ARG A 112 0.07 21.74 -1.39
N MET A 113 0.87 21.67 -0.32
CA MET A 113 1.67 22.82 0.14
C MET A 113 2.68 23.27 -0.93
N ALA A 114 3.21 22.37 -1.75
CA ALA A 114 4.12 22.71 -2.84
C ALA A 114 3.40 23.50 -3.95
N ARG A 115 2.18 23.12 -4.32
CA ARG A 115 1.36 23.87 -5.29
C ARG A 115 0.96 25.26 -4.80
N GLU A 116 0.58 25.38 -3.54
CA GLU A 116 0.22 26.67 -2.91
C GLU A 116 1.42 27.63 -2.93
N ARG A 117 2.63 27.12 -2.65
CA ARG A 117 3.87 27.91 -2.71
C ARG A 117 4.21 28.37 -4.13
N SER A 118 3.97 27.55 -5.15
CA SER A 118 4.22 27.93 -6.55
C SER A 118 3.20 28.93 -7.11
N GLY A 119 2.01 29.03 -6.50
CA GLY A 119 0.95 29.96 -6.94
C GLY A 119 0.98 31.34 -6.26
N THR A 120 1.86 31.56 -5.28
CA THR A 120 1.96 32.83 -4.53
C THR A 120 3.10 33.70 -5.05
N SER A 121 3.34 33.70 -6.37
CA SER A 121 4.35 34.56 -7.01
C SER A 121 3.73 35.71 -7.77
#